data_AF-A0A949ICW5-F1
#
_entry.id   AF-A0A949ICW5-F1
#
_cell.length_a   1.000
_cell.length_b   1.000
_cell.length_c   1.000
_cell.angle_alpha   90.00
_cell.angle_beta   90.00
_cell.angle_gamma   90.00
#
_symmetry.space_group_name_H-M   'P 1'
#
loop_
_entity.id
_entity.type
_entity.pdbx_description
1 polymer ?
#
loop_
_entity_poly.entity_id
_entity_poly.type
_entity_poly.pdbx_seq_one_letter_code
_entity_poly.pdbx_strand_id
1 'polypeptide(L)'
;LIMLAFGGTAAVMLGMATVASTIKRDISGWGKFLFVGLLLLIVAGVANIFLQVPALMLTMMVLAIALFSAYLLFDLHRIIHGGETNYISATLAVYLDLYNIFANLLSLLGIFGGSRD
;
A
#
# COMPACT_ATOMS: atom_id res chain seq x y z
N LEU A 1 7.56 16.72 -7.29
CA LEU A 1 6.60 15.59 -7.19
C LEU A 1 7.23 14.34 -6.56
N ILE A 2 8.37 13.85 -7.07
CA ILE A 2 9.05 12.65 -6.53
C ILE A 2 9.37 12.76 -5.03
N MET A 3 9.98 13.88 -4.60
CA MET A 3 10.26 14.13 -3.18
C MET A 3 9.01 14.13 -2.29
N LEU A 4 7.88 14.61 -2.81
CA LEU A 4 6.60 14.63 -2.09
C LEU A 4 6.02 13.21 -1.97
N ALA A 5 6.07 12.43 -3.04
CA ALA A 5 5.65 11.03 -3.02
C ALA A 5 6.52 10.20 -2.05
N PHE A 6 7.83 10.43 -2.07
CA PHE A 6 8.78 9.80 -1.15
C PHE A 6 8.48 10.19 0.30
N GLY A 7 8.32 11.48 0.59
CA GLY A 7 7.96 11.98 1.92
C GLY A 7 6.62 11.43 2.42
N GLY A 8 5.61 11.35 1.55
CA GLY A 8 4.32 10.76 1.86
C GLY A 8 4.42 9.26 2.18
N THR A 9 5.21 8.52 1.41
CA THR A 9 5.47 7.09 1.65
C THR A 9 6.21 6.88 2.96
N ALA A 10 7.21 7.71 3.27
CA ALA A 10 7.93 7.69 4.54
C ALA A 10 7.00 7.99 5.73
N ALA A 11 6.09 8.97 5.58
CA ALA A 11 5.10 9.28 6.62
C ALA A 11 4.14 8.10 6.86
N VAL A 12 3.67 7.44 5.80
CA VAL A 12 2.87 6.21 5.91
C VAL A 12 3.65 5.11 6.61
N MET A 13 4.92 4.89 6.23
CA MET A 13 5.76 3.87 6.86
C MET A 13 5.95 4.11 8.35
N LEU A 14 6.31 5.33 8.74
CA LEU A 14 6.47 5.69 10.16
C LEU A 14 5.15 5.56 10.92
N GLY A 15 4.04 5.98 10.31
CA GLY A 15 2.71 5.83 10.89
C GLY A 15 2.35 4.37 11.12
N MET A 16 2.47 3.53 10.09
CA MET A 16 2.15 2.10 10.18
C MET A 16 3.10 1.35 11.12
N ALA A 17 4.40 1.68 11.14
CA ALA A 17 5.36 1.11 12.09
C ALA A 17 5.02 1.46 13.55
N THR A 18 4.62 2.71 13.79
CA THR A 18 4.17 3.15 15.13
C THR A 18 2.90 2.41 15.55
N VAL A 19 1.94 2.25 14.64
CA VAL A 19 0.71 1.48 14.93
C VAL A 19 1.05 0.00 15.14
N ALA A 20 1.87 -0.62 14.29
CA ALA A 20 2.25 -2.03 14.38
C ALA A 20 2.94 -2.39 15.70
N SER A 21 3.76 -1.47 16.23
CA SER A 21 4.50 -1.64 17.49
C SER A 21 3.66 -1.39 18.74
N THR A 22 2.54 -0.67 18.63
CA THR A 22 1.68 -0.30 19.77
C THR A 22 0.34 -1.03 19.80
N ILE A 23 -0.12 -1.58 18.67
CA ILE A 23 -1.39 -2.29 18.56
C ILE A 23 -1.37 -3.58 19.36
N LYS A 24 -2.26 -3.68 20.36
CA LYS A 24 -2.42 -4.88 21.21
C LYS A 24 -3.35 -5.93 20.62
N ARG A 25 -4.13 -5.56 19.59
CA ARG A 25 -5.09 -6.46 18.96
C ARG A 25 -4.34 -7.38 18.00
N ASP A 26 -4.63 -8.67 18.08
CA ASP A 26 -4.15 -9.65 17.11
C ASP A 26 -4.77 -9.38 15.74
N ILE A 27 -3.92 -9.02 14.78
CA ILE A 27 -4.30 -8.78 13.39
C ILE A 27 -3.73 -9.85 12.44
N SER A 28 -3.19 -10.94 12.96
CA SER A 28 -2.68 -12.08 12.15
C SER A 28 -3.74 -12.65 11.20
N GLY A 29 -5.03 -12.56 11.55
CA GLY A 29 -6.15 -12.98 10.71
C GLY A 29 -6.46 -12.07 9.52
N TRP A 30 -5.86 -10.88 9.42
CA TRP A 30 -6.17 -9.90 8.37
C TRP A 30 -5.71 -10.33 6.97
N GLY A 31 -4.73 -11.23 6.87
CA GLY A 31 -4.17 -11.65 5.60
C GLY A 31 -5.21 -12.13 4.58
N LYS A 32 -6.25 -12.85 5.01
CA LYS A 32 -7.32 -13.32 4.10
C LYS A 32 -8.11 -12.15 3.51
N PHE A 33 -8.44 -11.16 4.34
CA PHE A 33 -9.17 -9.98 3.91
C PHE A 33 -8.34 -9.11 2.97
N LEU A 34 -7.08 -8.86 3.33
CA LEU A 34 -6.15 -8.09 2.51
C LEU A 34 -5.92 -8.76 1.14
N PHE A 35 -5.82 -10.10 1.12
CA PHE A 35 -5.67 -10.87 -0.11
C PHE A 35 -6.88 -10.74 -1.04
N VAL A 36 -8.10 -10.78 -0.49
CA VAL A 36 -9.32 -10.51 -1.28
C VAL A 36 -9.29 -9.08 -1.83
N GLY A 37 -8.89 -8.10 -1.03
CA GLY A 37 -8.72 -6.71 -1.49
C GLY A 37 -7.73 -6.58 -2.65
N LEU A 38 -6.60 -7.28 -2.58
CA LEU A 38 -5.61 -7.31 -3.65
C LEU A 38 -6.18 -7.93 -4.94
N LEU A 39 -6.89 -9.05 -4.83
CA LEU A 39 -7.53 -9.68 -5.98
C LEU A 39 -8.54 -8.76 -6.65
N LEU A 40 -9.37 -8.05 -5.86
CA LEU A 40 -10.32 -7.07 -6.39
C LEU A 40 -9.61 -5.94 -7.12
N LEU A 41 -8.48 -5.45 -6.58
CA LEU A 41 -7.70 -4.39 -7.20
C LEU A 41 -7.07 -4.85 -8.53
N ILE A 42 -6.60 -6.09 -8.59
CA ILE A 42 -6.08 -6.69 -9.84
C ILE A 42 -7.20 -6.83 -10.87
N VAL A 43 -8.36 -7.37 -10.49
CA VAL A 43 -9.51 -7.54 -11.40
C VAL A 43 -9.99 -6.18 -11.93
N ALA A 44 -10.09 -5.18 -11.05
CA ALA A 44 -10.42 -3.81 -11.44
C ALA A 44 -9.37 -3.22 -12.40
N GLY A 45 -8.09 -3.48 -12.16
CA GLY A 45 -6.99 -3.08 -13.03
C GLY A 45 -7.12 -3.69 -14.44
N VAL A 46 -7.37 -5.00 -14.52
CA VAL A 46 -7.59 -5.70 -15.79
C VAL A 46 -8.82 -5.15 -16.51
N ALA A 47 -9.94 -4.94 -15.81
CA ALA A 47 -11.14 -4.34 -16.40
C ALA A 47 -10.87 -2.93 -16.93
N ASN A 48 -10.09 -2.12 -16.20
CA ASN A 48 -9.78 -0.75 -16.60
C ASN A 48 -8.90 -0.66 -17.86
N ILE A 49 -8.15 -1.71 -18.21
CA ILE A 49 -7.41 -1.77 -19.48
C ILE A 49 -8.37 -1.65 -20.68
N PHE A 50 -9.54 -2.28 -20.58
CA PHE A 50 -10.56 -2.28 -21.63
C PHE A 50 -11.52 -1.10 -21.53
N LEU A 51 -11.92 -0.74 -20.30
CA LEU A 51 -12.91 0.31 -20.05
C LEU A 51 -12.32 1.73 -20.16
N GLN A 52 -11.03 1.88 -19.83
CA GLN A 52 -10.31 3.16 -19.87
C GLN A 52 -11.04 4.31 -19.15
N VAL A 53 -11.66 4.02 -18.00
CA VAL A 53 -12.46 5.01 -17.26
C VAL A 53 -11.55 5.81 -16.33
N PRO A 54 -11.38 7.14 -16.53
CA PRO A 54 -10.47 7.94 -15.71
C PRO A 54 -10.80 7.94 -14.22
N ALA A 55 -12.10 7.96 -13.89
CA ALA A 55 -12.57 7.90 -12.50
C ALA A 55 -12.19 6.59 -11.81
N LEU A 56 -12.31 5.46 -12.52
CA LEU A 56 -11.93 4.14 -12.00
C LEU A 56 -10.42 4.10 -11.71
N MET A 57 -9.61 4.66 -12.60
CA MET A 57 -8.16 4.76 -12.43
C MET A 57 -7.78 5.52 -11.15
N LEU A 58 -8.38 6.69 -10.91
CA LEU A 58 -8.15 7.47 -9.70
C LEU A 58 -8.57 6.72 -8.43
N THR A 59 -9.74 6.09 -8.45
CA THR A 59 -10.23 5.28 -7.32
C THR A 59 -9.28 4.14 -7.02
N MET A 60 -8.79 3.43 -8.04
CA MET A 60 -7.83 2.33 -7.86
C MET A 60 -6.53 2.80 -7.21
N MET A 61 -5.99 3.96 -7.59
CA MET A 61 -4.76 4.48 -6.99
C MET A 61 -4.94 4.77 -5.49
N VAL A 62 -6.04 5.42 -5.12
CA VAL A 62 -6.35 5.71 -3.71
C VAL A 62 -6.55 4.42 -2.91
N LEU A 63 -7.30 3.46 -3.48
CA LEU A 63 -7.52 2.16 -2.86
C LEU A 63 -6.22 1.36 -2.74
N ALA A 64 -5.33 1.43 -3.74
CA ALA A 64 -4.03 0.78 -3.69
C ALA A 64 -3.20 1.35 -2.53
N ILE A 65 -3.11 2.66 -2.39
CA ILE A 65 -2.38 3.29 -1.27
C ILE A 65 -2.93 2.82 0.07
N ALA A 66 -4.26 2.82 0.24
CA ALA A 66 -4.89 2.35 1.48
C ALA A 66 -4.63 0.85 1.73
N LEU A 67 -4.77 0.01 0.70
CA LEU A 67 -4.58 -1.43 0.79
C LEU A 67 -3.13 -1.80 1.14
N PHE A 68 -2.15 -1.21 0.44
CA PHE A 68 -0.74 -1.48 0.71
C PHE A 68 -0.27 -0.84 2.02
N SER A 69 -0.91 0.24 2.49
CA SER A 69 -0.69 0.73 3.87
C SER A 69 -1.19 -0.26 4.92
N ALA A 70 -2.32 -0.93 4.65
CA ALA A 70 -2.85 -1.97 5.54
C ALA A 70 -2.02 -3.26 5.49
N TYR A 71 -1.48 -3.64 4.32
CA TYR A 71 -0.47 -4.71 4.21
C TYR A 71 0.80 -4.37 4.98
N LEU A 72 1.31 -3.13 4.85
CA LEU A 72 2.50 -2.70 5.58
C LEU A 72 2.30 -2.81 7.09
N LEU A 73 1.14 -2.39 7.61
CA LEU A 73 0.78 -2.58 9.01
C LEU A 73 0.74 -4.07 9.40
N PHE A 74 0.12 -4.90 8.56
CA PHE A 74 0.00 -6.34 8.79
C PHE A 74 1.36 -7.05 8.82
N ASP A 75 2.23 -6.76 7.85
CA ASP A 75 3.55 -7.38 7.73
C ASP A 75 4.49 -6.91 8.84
N LEU A 76 4.50 -5.61 9.17
CA LEU A 76 5.26 -5.11 10.32
C LEU A 76 4.79 -5.74 11.63
N HIS A 77 3.47 -5.90 11.82
CA HIS A 77 2.95 -6.56 13.01
C HIS A 77 3.41 -8.01 13.10
N ARG A 78 3.37 -8.77 11.99
CA ARG A 78 3.87 -10.15 11.94
C ARG A 78 5.37 -10.25 12.20
N ILE A 79 6.17 -9.32 11.68
CA ILE A 79 7.61 -9.25 11.94
C ILE A 79 7.89 -9.01 13.43
N ILE A 80 7.20 -8.03 14.04
CA ILE A 80 7.40 -7.66 15.46
C ILE A 80 6.96 -8.78 16.41
N HIS A 81 5.87 -9.48 16.10
CA HIS A 81 5.27 -10.50 16.97
C HIS A 81 5.72 -11.93 16.63
N GLY A 82 6.71 -12.11 15.76
CA GLY A 82 7.26 -13.42 15.41
C GLY A 82 6.38 -14.29 14.51
N GLY A 83 5.39 -13.71 13.84
CA GLY A 83 4.53 -14.39 12.85
C GLY A 83 5.17 -14.57 11.47
N GLU A 84 6.30 -13.91 11.20
CA GLU A 84 7.16 -14.13 10.03
C GLU A 84 8.62 -14.18 10.51
N THR A 85 9.25 -15.36 10.40
CA THR A 85 10.61 -15.58 10.92
C THR A 85 11.68 -15.50 9.85
N ASN A 86 11.30 -15.50 8.57
CA ASN A 86 12.24 -15.42 7.46
C ASN A 86 12.44 -13.94 7.06
N TYR A 87 13.67 -13.45 7.24
CA TYR A 87 14.02 -12.06 6.94
C TYR A 87 13.91 -11.72 5.45
N ILE A 88 14.10 -12.69 4.55
CA ILE A 88 14.02 -12.46 3.11
C ILE A 88 12.58 -12.18 2.70
N SER A 89 11.63 -13.02 3.13
CA SER A 89 10.20 -12.80 2.86
C SER A 89 9.69 -11.55 3.56
N ALA A 90 10.08 -11.31 4.82
CA ALA A 90 9.72 -10.13 5.57
C ALA A 90 10.15 -8.82 4.88
N THR A 91 11.42 -8.73 4.47
CA THR A 91 11.95 -7.53 3.81
C THR A 91 11.36 -7.34 2.42
N LEU A 92 11.14 -8.42 1.67
CA LEU A 92 10.51 -8.36 0.36
C LEU A 92 9.06 -7.87 0.44
N ALA A 93 8.28 -8.35 1.40
CA ALA A 93 6.90 -7.94 1.60
C ALA A 93 6.81 -6.43 1.91
N VAL A 94 7.57 -5.98 2.91
CA VAL A 94 7.65 -4.55 3.27
C VAL A 94 8.12 -3.70 2.08
N TYR A 95 9.09 -4.17 1.29
CA TYR A 95 9.55 -3.47 0.09
C TYR A 95 8.44 -3.32 -0.95
N LEU A 96 7.68 -4.40 -1.22
CA LEU A 96 6.58 -4.38 -2.19
C LEU A 96 5.47 -3.42 -1.75
N ASP A 97 5.15 -3.38 -0.46
CA ASP A 97 4.16 -2.43 0.07
C ASP A 97 4.60 -0.99 -0.15
N LEU A 98 5.84 -0.67 0.24
CA LEU A 98 6.40 0.68 0.08
C LEU A 98 6.49 1.08 -1.39
N TYR A 99 6.90 0.15 -2.26
CA TYR A 99 6.95 0.39 -3.70
C TYR A 99 5.56 0.73 -4.26
N ASN A 100 4.53 -0.06 -3.91
CA ASN A 100 3.18 0.18 -4.40
C ASN A 100 2.57 1.47 -3.84
N ILE A 101 2.79 1.78 -2.57
CA ILE A 101 2.37 3.06 -1.97
C ILE A 101 3.03 4.22 -2.73
N PHE A 102 4.35 4.15 -2.93
CA PHE A 102 5.10 5.19 -3.63
C PHE A 102 4.64 5.37 -5.07
N ALA A 103 4.52 4.28 -5.83
CA ALA A 103 4.12 4.33 -7.24
C ALA A 103 2.73 4.94 -7.42
N ASN A 104 1.76 4.53 -6.59
CA ASN A 104 0.40 5.05 -6.65
C ASN A 104 0.31 6.51 -6.15
N LEU A 105 1.05 6.87 -5.09
CA LEU A 105 1.14 8.26 -4.65
C LEU A 105 1.77 9.16 -5.70
N LEU A 106 2.88 8.71 -6.31
CA LEU A 106 3.55 9.45 -7.38
C LEU A 106 2.62 9.64 -8.58
N SER A 107 1.85 8.60 -8.94
CA SER A 107 0.88 8.68 -10.04
C SER A 107 -0.24 9.68 -9.74
N LEU A 108 -0.85 9.62 -8.55
CA LEU A 108 -1.86 10.60 -8.13
C LEU A 108 -1.30 12.03 -8.13
N LEU A 109 -0.12 12.22 -7.53
CA LEU A 109 0.54 13.53 -7.50
C LEU A 109 0.94 14.01 -8.91
N GLY A 110 1.25 13.10 -9.84
CA GLY A 110 1.48 13.43 -11.25
C GLY A 110 0.22 13.97 -11.93
N ILE A 111 -0.94 13.36 -11.66
CA ILE A 111 -2.22 13.78 -12.25
C ILE A 111 -2.68 15.13 -11.69
N PHE A 112 -2.60 15.34 -10.37
CA PHE A 112 -3.11 16.56 -9.72
C PHE A 112 -2.08 17.68 -9.60
N GLY A 113 -0.79 17.35 -9.56
CA GLY A 113 0.31 18.29 -9.36
C GLY A 113 0.98 18.76 -10.65
N GLY A 114 0.62 18.18 -11.80
CA GLY A 114 1.17 18.52 -13.12
C GLY A 114 0.70 19.87 -13.70
N SER A 115 -0.27 20.54 -13.08
CA SER A 115 -0.85 21.80 -13.58
C SER A 115 -0.10 23.06 -13.14
N ARG A 116 1.19 22.97 -12.82
CA ARG A 116 2.02 24.13 -12.44
C ARG A 116 3.14 24.30 -13.47
N ASP A 117 2.75 24.78 -14.64
CA ASP A 117 3.62 25.62 -15.46
C ASP A 117 3.53 27.07 -14.93
#